data_AF-A0A523K543-F1
#
_entry.id   AF-A0A523K543-F1
#
_cell.length_a   1.000
_cell.length_b   1.000
_cell.length_c   1.000
_cell.angle_alpha   90.00
_cell.angle_beta   90.00
_cell.angle_gamma   90.00
#
_symmetry.space_group_name_H-M   'P 1'
#
loop_
_entity.id
_entity.type
_entity.pdbx_description
1 polymer ?
#
loop_
_entity_poly.entity_id
_entity_poly.type
_entity_poly.pdbx_seq_one_letter_code
_entity_poly.pdbx_strand_id
1 'polypeptide(L)'
;MSESRSSRLSGIFALPNDSKNKTLIVALALSLVCSTLVSATAVLLRPLQIANASIDRQRNILAAADLLEEDTDIADAFSRIEARVVDLESGLFSDDIDAESFDQRRAARDPEMSTPVTGEHDV
;
A
#
# COMPACT_ATOMS: atom_id res chain seq x y z
N MET A 1 4.90 -19.53 -38.09
CA MET A 1 3.59 -19.61 -37.39
C MET A 1 3.19 -18.28 -36.72
N SER A 2 3.51 -17.12 -37.32
CA SER A 2 3.26 -15.77 -36.77
C SER A 2 2.24 -14.97 -37.60
N GLU A 3 2.20 -15.16 -38.93
CA GLU A 3 1.35 -14.39 -39.85
C GLU A 3 -0.17 -14.58 -39.67
N SER A 4 -0.63 -15.76 -39.21
CA SER A 4 -2.07 -16.03 -39.05
C SER A 4 -2.72 -15.23 -37.92
N ARG A 5 -1.96 -14.85 -36.86
CA ARG A 5 -2.49 -14.01 -35.77
C ARG A 5 -2.69 -12.55 -36.19
N SER A 6 -1.84 -12.04 -37.08
CA SER A 6 -1.94 -10.67 -37.60
C SER A 6 -3.19 -10.46 -38.47
N SER A 7 -3.52 -11.44 -39.33
CA SER A 7 -4.70 -11.40 -40.20
C SER A 7 -6.03 -11.32 -39.43
N ARG A 8 -6.15 -12.06 -38.31
CA ARG A 8 -7.38 -12.01 -37.48
C ARG A 8 -7.53 -10.71 -36.70
N LEU A 9 -6.43 -10.10 -36.26
CA LEU A 9 -6.46 -8.79 -35.60
C LEU A 9 -6.83 -7.68 -36.58
N SER A 10 -6.27 -7.72 -37.80
CA SER A 10 -6.61 -6.77 -38.87
C SER A 10 -8.10 -6.81 -39.25
N GLY A 11 -8.74 -7.98 -39.21
CA GLY A 11 -10.18 -8.13 -39.47
C GLY A 11 -11.05 -7.44 -38.42
N ILE A 12 -10.62 -7.41 -37.15
CA ILE A 12 -11.33 -6.73 -36.05
C ILE A 12 -11.16 -5.21 -36.15
N PHE A 13 -9.96 -4.74 -36.50
CA PHE A 13 -9.69 -3.32 -36.73
C PHE A 13 -10.34 -2.77 -38.00
N ALA A 14 -10.67 -3.62 -38.98
CA ALA A 14 -11.35 -3.27 -40.22
C ALA A 14 -12.88 -3.06 -40.09
N LEU A 15 -13.51 -3.43 -38.96
CA LEU A 15 -14.93 -3.11 -38.72
C LEU A 15 -15.15 -1.59 -38.57
N PRO A 16 -16.33 -1.05 -38.93
CA PRO A 16 -16.68 0.34 -38.67
C PRO A 16 -16.54 0.70 -37.19
N ASN A 17 -16.07 1.91 -36.89
CA ASN A 17 -15.84 2.34 -35.50
C ASN A 17 -17.13 2.40 -34.67
N ASP A 18 -18.30 2.52 -35.31
CA ASP A 18 -19.62 2.51 -34.65
C ASP A 18 -20.19 1.10 -34.41
N SER A 19 -19.42 0.04 -34.75
CA SER A 19 -19.85 -1.34 -34.54
C SER A 19 -19.77 -1.73 -33.05
N LYS A 20 -20.93 -2.02 -32.44
CA LYS A 20 -21.04 -2.49 -31.04
C LYS A 20 -20.10 -3.66 -30.72
N ASN A 21 -19.89 -4.57 -31.67
CA ASN A 21 -19.02 -5.73 -31.50
C ASN A 21 -17.54 -5.32 -31.42
N LYS A 22 -17.12 -4.33 -32.23
CA LYS A 22 -15.75 -3.80 -32.19
C LYS A 22 -15.50 -3.10 -30.85
N THR A 23 -16.45 -2.30 -30.37
CA THR A 23 -16.34 -1.60 -29.08
C THR A 23 -16.16 -2.56 -27.91
N LEU A 24 -16.94 -3.66 -27.85
CA LEU A 24 -16.81 -4.65 -26.77
C LEU A 24 -15.45 -5.37 -26.79
N ILE A 25 -14.96 -5.74 -27.97
CA ILE A 25 -13.66 -6.41 -28.10
C ILE A 25 -12.51 -5.48 -27.72
N VAL A 26 -12.56 -4.21 -28.16
CA VAL A 26 -11.55 -3.21 -27.80
C VAL A 26 -11.56 -2.90 -26.30
N ALA A 27 -12.75 -2.75 -25.70
CA ALA A 27 -12.88 -2.52 -24.27
C ALA A 27 -12.29 -3.68 -23.44
N LEU A 28 -12.55 -4.92 -23.86
CA LEU A 28 -12.02 -6.12 -23.19
C LEU A 28 -10.50 -6.27 -23.38
N ALA A 29 -9.97 -5.92 -24.56
CA ALA A 29 -8.53 -5.92 -24.79
C ALA A 29 -7.83 -4.86 -23.94
N LEU A 30 -8.39 -3.65 -23.88
CA LEU A 30 -7.85 -2.55 -23.06
C LEU A 30 -7.91 -2.90 -21.57
N SER A 31 -9.02 -3.48 -21.08
CA SER A 31 -9.14 -3.87 -19.67
C SER A 31 -8.13 -4.95 -19.28
N LEU A 32 -7.86 -5.92 -20.18
CA LEU A 32 -6.86 -6.96 -19.93
C LEU A 32 -5.44 -6.39 -19.88
N VAL A 33 -5.09 -5.46 -20.78
CA VAL A 33 -3.79 -4.79 -20.75
C VAL A 33 -3.64 -3.91 -19.51
N CYS A 34 -4.64 -3.10 -19.19
CA CYS A 34 -4.58 -2.21 -18.02
C CYS A 34 -4.50 -2.98 -16.70
N SER A 35 -5.28 -4.06 -16.53
CA SER A 35 -5.26 -4.88 -15.31
C SER A 35 -3.93 -5.58 -15.09
N THR A 36 -3.31 -6.13 -16.14
CA THR A 36 -1.99 -6.77 -16.05
C THR A 36 -0.89 -5.76 -15.74
N LEU A 37 -0.91 -4.57 -16.37
CA LEU A 37 0.05 -3.50 -16.09
C LEU A 37 -0.05 -3.00 -14.64
N VAL A 38 -1.26 -2.70 -14.15
CA VAL A 38 -1.47 -2.22 -12.77
C VAL A 38 -1.12 -3.29 -11.74
N SER A 39 -1.44 -4.56 -12.01
CA SER A 39 -1.07 -5.66 -11.12
C SER A 39 0.45 -5.84 -11.03
N ALA A 40 1.15 -5.75 -12.17
CA ALA A 40 2.61 -5.87 -12.22
C ALA A 40 3.31 -4.72 -11.48
N THR A 41 2.90 -3.47 -11.70
CA THR A 41 3.49 -2.32 -10.99
C THR A 41 3.27 -2.41 -9.50
N ALA A 42 2.09 -2.85 -9.07
CA ALA A 42 1.79 -3.03 -7.66
C ALA A 42 2.75 -4.02 -7.00
N VAL A 43 3.08 -5.15 -7.63
CA VAL A 43 3.98 -6.14 -7.01
C VAL A 43 5.43 -5.67 -7.03
N LEU A 44 5.89 -5.08 -8.13
CA LEU A 44 7.29 -4.66 -8.29
C LEU A 44 7.68 -3.47 -7.38
N LEU A 45 6.78 -2.50 -7.19
CA LEU A 45 7.10 -1.30 -6.41
C LEU A 45 6.82 -1.45 -4.91
N ARG A 46 5.95 -2.38 -4.51
CA ARG A 46 5.65 -2.66 -3.09
C ARG A 46 6.88 -2.79 -2.19
N PRO A 47 7.92 -3.58 -2.52
CA PRO A 47 9.07 -3.73 -1.61
C PRO A 47 9.82 -2.41 -1.38
N LEU A 48 10.01 -1.60 -2.44
CA LEU A 48 10.66 -0.30 -2.33
C LEU A 48 9.81 0.70 -1.55
N GLN A 49 8.49 0.67 -1.75
CA GLN A 49 7.56 1.51 -1.00
C GLN A 49 7.57 1.16 0.50
N ILE A 50 7.62 -0.12 0.85
CA ILE A 50 7.67 -0.57 2.26
C ILE A 50 8.96 -0.11 2.93
N ALA A 51 10.11 -0.28 2.28
CA ALA A 51 11.40 0.12 2.81
C ALA A 51 11.52 1.65 2.98
N ASN A 52 11.07 2.43 2.01
CA ASN A 52 11.09 3.89 2.13
C ASN A 52 10.07 4.38 3.18
N ALA A 53 8.89 3.76 3.25
CA ALA A 53 7.88 4.10 4.25
C ALA A 53 8.35 3.80 5.68
N SER A 54 9.17 2.75 5.90
CA SER A 54 9.75 2.48 7.22
C SER A 54 10.79 3.54 7.60
N ILE A 55 11.65 3.94 6.66
CA ILE A 55 12.64 5.03 6.87
C ILE A 55 11.93 6.36 7.14
N ASP A 56 10.91 6.69 6.35
CA ASP A 56 10.11 7.91 6.54
C ASP A 56 9.40 7.92 7.90
N ARG A 57 8.90 6.76 8.36
CA ARG A 57 8.32 6.64 9.70
C ARG A 57 9.36 6.90 10.78
N GLN A 58 10.53 6.28 10.70
CA GLN A 58 11.62 6.50 11.66
C GLN A 58 12.05 7.97 11.67
N ARG A 59 12.20 8.58 10.49
CA ARG A 59 12.51 10.02 10.35
C ARG A 59 11.46 10.91 11.01
N ASN A 60 10.17 10.62 10.80
CA ASN A 60 9.09 11.39 11.42
C ASN A 60 9.04 11.23 12.93
N ILE A 61 9.32 10.03 13.46
CA ILE A 61 9.43 9.78 14.90
C ILE A 61 10.60 10.59 15.47
N LEU A 62 11.77 10.55 14.83
CA LEU A 62 12.95 11.32 15.24
C LEU A 62 12.68 12.83 15.19
N ALA A 63 12.00 13.31 14.15
CA ALA A 63 11.61 14.71 14.04
C ALA A 63 10.64 15.14 15.16
N ALA A 64 9.66 14.30 15.49
CA ALA A 64 8.71 14.56 16.58
C ALA A 64 9.38 14.56 17.96
N ALA A 65 10.48 13.82 18.11
CA ALA A 65 11.30 13.79 19.32
C ALA A 65 12.40 14.87 19.35
N ASP A 66 12.49 15.72 18.31
CA ASP A 66 13.55 16.74 18.14
C ASP A 66 14.97 16.13 18.09
N LEU A 67 15.08 14.90 17.56
CA LEU A 67 16.32 14.11 17.44
C LEU A 67 16.84 13.98 15.99
N LEU A 68 16.24 14.70 15.04
CA LEU A 68 16.59 14.64 13.63
C LEU A 68 17.53 15.81 13.26
N GLU A 69 18.84 15.57 13.14
CA GLU A 69 19.82 16.55 12.65
C GLU A 69 20.13 16.30 11.15
N GLU A 70 20.71 17.29 10.47
CA GLU A 70 20.94 17.27 9.02
C GLU A 70 21.86 16.13 8.55
N ASP A 71 22.82 15.72 9.40
CA ASP A 71 23.82 14.68 9.11
C ASP A 71 23.61 13.40 9.94
N THR A 72 22.45 13.22 10.57
CA THR A 72 22.19 12.03 11.40
C THR A 72 21.88 10.80 10.56
N ASP A 73 22.59 9.69 10.83
CA ASP A 73 22.17 8.38 10.35
C ASP A 73 20.88 7.96 11.08
N ILE A 74 19.79 7.83 10.30
CA ILE A 74 18.45 7.53 10.80
C ILE A 74 18.44 6.20 11.56
N ALA A 75 19.16 5.18 11.09
CA ALA A 75 19.17 3.86 11.72
C ALA A 75 19.85 3.90 13.09
N ASP A 76 20.99 4.60 13.18
CA ASP A 76 21.73 4.75 14.43
C ASP A 76 20.94 5.59 15.44
N ALA A 77 20.32 6.69 15.01
CA ALA A 77 19.50 7.52 15.89
C ALA A 77 18.24 6.80 16.37
N PHE A 78 17.61 6.02 15.50
CA PHE A 78 16.43 5.23 15.86
C PHE A 78 16.77 4.10 16.85
N SER A 79 18.00 3.59 16.86
CA SER A 79 18.44 2.58 17.84
C SER A 79 18.38 3.04 19.30
N ARG A 80 18.31 4.36 19.53
CA ARG A 80 18.16 4.97 20.86
C ARG A 80 16.70 5.04 21.33
N ILE A 81 15.75 4.67 20.47
CA ILE A 81 14.32 4.70 20.74
C ILE A 81 13.85 3.29 21.12
N GLU A 82 13.12 3.20 22.23
CA GLU A 82 12.47 1.96 22.65
C GLU A 82 11.00 2.00 22.22
N ALA A 83 10.59 1.06 21.36
CA ALA A 83 9.20 0.90 20.96
C ALA A 83 8.44 0.12 22.04
N ARG A 84 7.29 0.63 22.49
CA ARG A 84 6.42 -0.03 23.49
C ARG A 84 4.97 0.03 23.04
N VAL A 85 4.23 -1.03 23.36
CA VAL A 85 2.78 -1.10 23.16
C VAL A 85 2.09 -0.64 24.44
N VAL A 86 1.05 0.18 24.29
CA VAL A 86 0.23 0.69 25.40
C VAL A 86 -1.20 0.23 25.19
N ASP A 87 -1.79 -0.31 26.24
CA ASP A 87 -3.23 -0.56 26.29
C ASP A 87 -3.96 0.77 26.56
N LEU A 88 -4.87 1.15 25.66
CA LEU A 88 -5.51 2.47 25.70
C LEU A 88 -6.58 2.59 26.80
N GLU A 89 -7.11 1.49 27.33
CA GLU A 89 -8.11 1.50 28.39
C GLU A 89 -7.45 1.70 29.77
N SER A 90 -6.40 0.93 30.04
CA SER A 90 -5.65 0.96 31.29
C SER A 90 -4.53 2.01 31.33
N GLY A 91 -4.03 2.42 30.15
CA GLY A 91 -2.87 3.31 30.01
C GLY A 91 -1.53 2.66 30.38
N LEU A 92 -1.51 1.34 30.56
CA LEU A 92 -0.31 0.59 30.94
C LEU A 92 0.41 0.01 29.71
N PHE A 93 1.71 -0.23 29.85
CA PHE A 93 2.46 -0.97 28.84
C PHE A 93 2.01 -2.43 28.83
N SER A 94 1.77 -2.95 27.63
CA SER A 94 1.53 -4.38 27.39
C SER A 94 2.78 -5.00 26.77
N ASP A 95 3.21 -6.12 27.33
CA ASP A 95 4.30 -6.94 26.79
C ASP A 95 3.75 -8.17 26.02
N ASP A 96 2.43 -8.29 25.89
CA ASP A 96 1.76 -9.41 25.21
C ASP A 96 1.89 -9.31 23.68
N ILE A 97 2.17 -8.12 23.17
CA ILE A 97 2.28 -7.81 21.76
C ILE A 97 3.67 -7.24 21.49
N ASP A 98 4.35 -7.82 20.51
CA ASP A 98 5.63 -7.29 20.04
C ASP A 98 5.45 -5.93 19.35
N ALA A 99 6.12 -4.91 19.88
CA ALA A 99 6.04 -3.55 19.37
C ALA A 99 6.63 -3.40 17.95
N GLU A 100 7.61 -4.23 17.58
CA GLU A 100 8.26 -4.14 16.28
C GLU A 100 7.39 -4.67 15.14
N SER A 101 6.65 -5.75 15.39
CA SER A 101 5.74 -6.37 14.41
C SER A 101 4.30 -5.83 14.45
N PHE A 102 3.96 -4.97 15.41
CA PHE A 102 2.61 -4.44 15.56
C PHE A 102 2.22 -3.48 14.43
N ASP A 103 1.16 -3.83 13.68
CA ASP A 103 0.53 -2.94 12.69
C ASP A 103 -0.75 -2.32 13.27
N GLN A 104 -0.62 -1.08 13.76
CA GLN A 104 -1.72 -0.32 14.32
C GLN A 104 -2.89 -0.13 13.33
N ARG A 105 -2.62 0.04 12.03
CA ARG A 105 -3.68 0.26 11.02
C ARG A 105 -4.47 -1.00 10.75
N ARG A 106 -3.81 -2.16 10.81
CA ARG A 106 -4.46 -3.46 10.72
C ARG A 106 -5.26 -3.75 11.99
N ALA A 107 -4.68 -3.51 13.17
CA ALA A 107 -5.33 -3.69 14.45
C ALA A 107 -6.60 -2.82 14.60
N ALA A 108 -6.55 -1.57 14.15
CA ALA A 108 -7.70 -0.65 14.17
C ALA A 108 -8.89 -1.10 13.29
N ARG A 109 -8.68 -2.07 12.39
CA ARG A 109 -9.74 -2.66 11.55
C ARG A 109 -10.21 -4.02 12.04
N ASP A 110 -9.55 -4.57 13.05
CA ASP A 110 -9.85 -5.88 13.63
C ASP A 110 -10.85 -5.71 14.79
N PRO A 111 -12.05 -6.30 14.73
CA PRO A 111 -13.05 -6.18 15.79
C PRO A 111 -12.59 -6.72 17.15
N GLU A 112 -11.59 -7.62 17.19
CA GLU A 112 -11.06 -8.16 18.46
C GLU A 112 -10.04 -7.22 19.12
N MET A 113 -9.46 -6.29 18.35
CA MET A 113 -8.37 -5.40 18.78
C MET A 113 -8.74 -3.91 18.66
N SER A 114 -10.02 -3.61 18.40
CA SER A 114 -10.51 -2.25 18.25
C SER A 114 -11.94 -2.08 18.77
N THR A 115 -12.26 -0.87 19.22
CA THR A 115 -13.60 -0.48 19.65
C THR A 115 -14.11 0.60 18.71
N PRO A 116 -15.35 0.49 18.18
CA PRO A 116 -15.92 1.54 17.33
C PRO A 116 -16.08 2.83 18.12
N VAL A 117 -15.57 3.93 17.55
CA VAL A 117 -15.69 5.28 18.12
C VAL A 117 -16.99 5.91 17.62
N THR A 118 -17.77 6.51 18.53
CA THR A 118 -18.99 7.24 18.16
C THR A 118 -18.64 8.62 17.57
N GLY A 119 -19.54 9.20 16.78
CA GLY A 119 -19.28 10.50 16.13
C GLY A 119 -19.05 11.68 17.09
N GLU A 120 -19.44 11.56 18.37
CA GLU A 120 -19.12 12.56 19.40
C GLU A 120 -17.69 12.43 19.95
N HIS A 121 -17.07 11.26 19.79
CA HIS A 121 -15.72 10.94 20.25
C HIS A 121 -14.70 10.86 19.09
N ASP A 122 -15.14 10.99 17.84
CA ASP A 122 -14.33 11.02 16.62
C ASP A 122 -14.11 12.48 16.16
N VAL A 123 -13.16 13.16 16.82
CA VAL A 123 -12.84 14.60 16.63
C VAL A 123 -11.53 14.85 15.91
#